data_AF-B0JTB1-F1
#
_entry.id   AF-B0JTB1-F1
#
_cell.length_a   1.000
_cell.length_b   1.000
_cell.length_c   1.000
_cell.angle_alpha   90.00
_cell.angle_beta   90.00
_cell.angle_gamma   90.00
#
_symmetry.space_group_name_H-M   'P 1'
#
loop_
_entity.id
_entity.type
_entity.pdbx_description
1 polymer ?
#
loop_
_entity_poly.entity_id
_entity_poly.type
_entity_poly.pdbx_seq_one_letter_code
_entity_poly.pdbx_strand_id
1 'polypeptide(L)'
;MDILLGQNPYLLLHTERGQRFFPLVGKSYWTIGRSKDNDIVIKDHCISRNHAILQSTETGDFYLIDLGSRNGTFVNGRRVAIPVTIHSQEQITFGKTEVQFYRPAPTNVGKQPRNLEWDTLTSAVHERRLTSVMVVDMRNFTALTRQLDEKVLSSLIGSWFRHAGGIIRSSGSWVDKYIGDAIMAIWFHGQQEVDQDDILQIFQAIIQLNNMTCALSEQYPLPFKLRIGAGVNTGYAMVGNTGSGEHPDYTAIGDTVNAAFRLESATKEMGKDLAIGATTYSYLIGLPHLQQVFTQHTVSLKGYHDSTIAYGTTFDDLDRFLDANINEEMTGITGFIGSV
;
A
#
# COMPACT_ATOMS: atom_id res chain seq x y z
N MET A 1 1.93 -21.91 33.62
CA MET A 1 2.50 -21.65 32.28
C MET A 1 1.89 -20.33 31.84
N ASP A 2 2.21 -19.30 32.61
CA ASP A 2 1.50 -18.02 32.74
C ASP A 2 2.42 -16.90 32.27
N ILE A 3 2.94 -17.06 31.06
CA ILE A 3 3.93 -16.15 30.52
C ILE A 3 3.17 -15.08 29.73
N LEU A 4 3.04 -13.89 30.33
CA LEU A 4 3.01 -12.59 29.63
C LEU A 4 1.79 -12.22 28.76
N LEU A 5 0.59 -12.78 29.00
CA LEU A 5 -0.63 -12.35 28.30
C LEU A 5 -1.00 -10.86 28.54
N GLY A 6 -0.52 -10.26 29.62
CA GLY A 6 -0.79 -8.85 29.96
C GLY A 6 0.21 -7.83 29.41
N GLN A 7 1.32 -8.25 28.80
CA GLN A 7 2.41 -7.34 28.41
C GLN A 7 2.63 -7.24 26.90
N ASN A 8 2.15 -8.20 26.12
CA ASN A 8 2.37 -8.23 24.68
C ASN A 8 1.04 -8.26 23.90
N PRO A 9 0.99 -7.74 22.66
CA PRO A 9 -0.19 -7.86 21.81
C PRO A 9 -0.50 -9.33 21.47
N TYR A 10 -1.78 -9.68 21.34
CA TYR A 10 -2.22 -11.03 20.99
C TYR A 10 -3.57 -11.03 20.27
N LEU A 11 -3.84 -12.13 19.55
CA LEU A 11 -5.17 -12.47 19.07
C LEU A 11 -5.81 -13.53 19.99
N LEU A 12 -7.07 -13.32 20.33
CA LEU A 12 -7.89 -14.22 21.15
C LEU A 12 -8.98 -14.87 20.30
N LEU A 13 -8.89 -16.17 20.11
CA LEU A 13 -9.91 -16.96 19.42
C LEU A 13 -10.79 -17.68 20.45
N HIS A 14 -12.10 -17.43 20.41
CA HIS A 14 -13.08 -18.16 21.19
C HIS A 14 -13.55 -19.38 20.39
N THR A 15 -13.44 -20.58 20.98
CA THR A 15 -13.96 -21.82 20.41
C THR A 15 -14.89 -22.51 21.41
N GLU A 16 -15.72 -23.44 20.96
CA GLU A 16 -16.57 -24.26 21.84
C GLU A 16 -15.75 -25.05 22.88
N ARG A 17 -14.46 -25.29 22.60
CA ARG A 17 -13.54 -26.03 23.48
C ARG A 17 -12.71 -25.12 24.39
N GLY A 18 -12.99 -23.82 24.41
CA GLY A 18 -12.28 -22.81 25.19
C GLY A 18 -11.57 -21.77 24.33
N GLN A 19 -10.71 -20.98 24.96
CA GLN A 19 -9.97 -19.88 24.33
C GLN A 19 -8.60 -20.35 23.81
N ARG A 20 -8.20 -19.86 22.63
CA ARG A 20 -6.83 -19.98 22.10
C ARG A 20 -6.21 -18.60 21.95
N PHE A 21 -4.97 -18.47 22.41
CA PHE A 21 -4.19 -17.23 22.36
C PHE A 21 -3.10 -17.35 21.31
N PHE A 22 -2.93 -16.31 20.51
CA PHE A 22 -1.85 -16.19 19.54
C PHE A 22 -1.02 -14.95 19.87
N PRO A 23 0.15 -15.11 20.53
CA PRO A 23 0.99 -13.98 20.89
C PRO A 23 1.66 -13.39 19.64
N LEU A 24 1.64 -12.06 19.54
CA LEU A 24 2.20 -11.30 18.43
C LEU A 24 3.54 -10.70 18.86
N VAL A 25 4.53 -11.58 19.02
CA VAL A 25 5.88 -11.23 19.52
C VAL A 25 6.98 -11.67 18.55
N GLY A 26 8.06 -10.89 18.50
CA GLY A 26 9.31 -11.27 17.82
C GLY A 26 9.26 -11.24 16.29
N LYS A 27 8.20 -10.68 15.68
CA LYS A 27 8.05 -10.51 14.24
C LYS A 27 7.43 -9.14 13.93
N SER A 28 7.64 -8.63 12.73
CA SER A 28 6.95 -7.45 12.20
C SER A 28 5.67 -7.79 11.45
N TYR A 29 5.42 -9.07 11.15
CA TYR A 29 4.16 -9.53 10.58
C TYR A 29 3.88 -11.00 10.91
N TRP A 30 2.60 -11.38 10.81
CA TRP A 30 2.08 -12.72 11.01
C TRP A 30 1.09 -13.06 9.90
N THR A 31 1.34 -14.17 9.24
CA THR A 31 0.40 -14.77 8.28
C THR A 31 -0.70 -15.53 9.02
N ILE A 32 -1.94 -15.36 8.57
CA ILE A 32 -3.14 -15.97 9.16
C ILE A 32 -3.82 -16.82 8.08
N GLY A 33 -4.09 -18.08 8.41
CA GLY A 33 -4.75 -18.99 7.47
C GLY A 33 -5.04 -20.37 8.06
N ARG A 34 -5.72 -21.22 7.28
CA ARG A 34 -6.03 -22.59 7.72
C ARG A 34 -4.92 -23.59 7.44
N SER A 35 -3.98 -23.26 6.55
CA SER A 35 -2.87 -24.14 6.22
C SER A 35 -1.76 -24.05 7.26
N LYS A 36 -1.00 -25.14 7.42
CA LYS A 36 0.03 -25.31 8.48
C LYS A 36 1.26 -24.42 8.32
N ASP A 37 1.42 -23.81 7.16
CA ASP A 37 2.47 -22.89 6.74
C ASP A 37 2.27 -21.45 7.23
N ASN A 38 1.12 -21.14 7.83
CA ASN A 38 0.87 -19.82 8.44
C ASN A 38 1.44 -19.73 9.86
N ASP A 39 1.81 -18.52 10.27
CA ASP A 39 2.22 -18.21 11.63
C ASP A 39 1.07 -18.45 12.63
N ILE A 40 -0.15 -18.07 12.22
CA ILE A 40 -1.38 -18.22 13.00
C ILE A 40 -2.31 -19.16 12.24
N VAL A 41 -2.35 -20.42 12.71
CA VAL A 41 -3.15 -21.47 12.10
C VAL A 41 -4.50 -21.61 12.78
N ILE A 42 -5.55 -21.22 12.07
CA ILE A 42 -6.95 -21.39 12.50
C ILE A 42 -7.62 -22.43 11.59
N LYS A 43 -7.83 -23.63 12.13
CA LYS A 43 -8.39 -24.77 11.39
C LYS A 43 -9.91 -24.63 11.21
N ASP A 44 -10.30 -23.76 10.29
CA ASP A 44 -11.70 -23.55 9.88
C ASP A 44 -11.80 -23.61 8.35
N HIS A 45 -12.83 -24.28 7.83
CA HIS A 45 -13.05 -24.38 6.38
C HIS A 45 -13.51 -23.06 5.75
N CYS A 46 -14.08 -22.15 6.54
CA CYS A 46 -14.45 -20.80 6.13
C CYS A 46 -13.23 -19.88 5.99
N ILE A 47 -12.10 -20.24 6.59
CA ILE A 47 -10.83 -19.54 6.45
C ILE A 47 -10.10 -20.07 5.21
N SER A 48 -9.40 -19.16 4.51
CA SER A 48 -8.64 -19.50 3.31
C SER A 48 -7.28 -20.08 3.71
N ARG A 49 -6.63 -20.80 2.79
CA ARG A 49 -5.31 -21.41 3.05
C ARG A 49 -4.32 -20.38 3.57
N ASN A 50 -4.24 -19.25 2.87
CA ASN A 50 -3.57 -18.01 3.27
C ASN A 50 -4.66 -16.94 3.20
N HIS A 51 -5.08 -16.39 4.34
CA HIS A 51 -6.31 -15.61 4.45
C HIS A 51 -6.03 -14.12 4.66
N ALA A 52 -5.16 -13.80 5.61
CA ALA A 52 -4.84 -12.42 5.95
C ALA A 52 -3.40 -12.32 6.44
N ILE A 53 -2.90 -11.09 6.50
CA ILE A 53 -1.67 -10.72 7.20
C ILE A 53 -2.04 -9.74 8.29
N LEU A 54 -1.46 -9.95 9.46
CA LEU A 54 -1.40 -8.96 10.51
C LEU A 54 0.02 -8.41 10.60
N GLN A 55 0.21 -7.13 10.40
CA GLN A 55 1.52 -6.48 10.39
C GLN A 55 1.62 -5.53 11.58
N SER A 56 2.73 -5.58 12.32
CA SER A 56 3.07 -4.58 13.34
C SER A 56 4.11 -3.61 12.79
N THR A 57 3.90 -2.31 13.02
CA THR A 57 4.90 -1.26 12.74
C THR A 57 5.88 -1.12 13.89
N GLU A 58 6.98 -0.40 13.68
CA GLU A 58 7.96 -0.13 14.73
C GLU A 58 7.36 0.76 15.85
N THR A 59 6.33 1.54 15.51
CA THR A 59 5.47 2.33 16.42
C THR A 59 4.53 1.48 17.28
N GLY A 60 4.46 0.18 16.99
CA GLY A 60 3.65 -0.83 17.67
C GLY A 60 2.20 -0.90 17.19
N ASP A 61 1.80 -0.12 16.17
CA ASP A 61 0.47 -0.22 15.57
C ASP A 61 0.32 -1.50 14.76
N PHE A 62 -0.93 -1.93 14.58
CA PHE A 62 -1.24 -3.18 13.90
C PHE A 62 -2.14 -2.94 12.70
N TYR A 63 -1.76 -3.49 11.55
CA TYR A 63 -2.50 -3.44 10.30
C TYR A 63 -3.00 -4.82 9.92
N LEU A 64 -4.27 -4.90 9.56
CA LEU A 64 -4.90 -6.09 9.08
C LEU A 64 -5.13 -6.00 7.57
N ILE A 65 -4.65 -7.00 6.85
CA ILE A 65 -4.65 -7.05 5.39
C ILE A 65 -5.34 -8.36 4.97
N ASP A 66 -6.43 -8.28 4.21
CA ASP A 66 -7.04 -9.45 3.57
C ASP A 66 -6.28 -9.82 2.29
N LEU A 67 -5.93 -11.10 2.11
CA LEU A 67 -5.19 -11.59 0.94
C LEU A 67 -6.12 -12.06 -0.19
N GLY A 68 -7.27 -11.39 -0.38
CA GLY A 68 -8.29 -11.81 -1.34
C GLY A 68 -9.01 -13.08 -0.89
N SER A 69 -9.30 -13.20 0.40
CA SER A 69 -9.86 -14.40 0.97
C SER A 69 -11.27 -14.68 0.44
N ARG A 70 -11.61 -15.97 0.25
CA ARG A 70 -12.88 -16.38 -0.37
C ARG A 70 -14.11 -15.84 0.37
N ASN A 71 -14.06 -15.79 1.69
CA ASN A 71 -15.19 -15.35 2.51
C ASN A 71 -14.99 -13.94 3.11
N GLY A 72 -13.85 -13.28 2.82
CA GLY A 72 -13.50 -11.97 3.33
C GLY A 72 -13.00 -11.98 4.78
N THR A 73 -12.28 -10.90 5.10
CA THR A 73 -11.94 -10.49 6.46
C THR A 73 -12.80 -9.28 6.84
N PHE A 74 -13.16 -9.14 8.12
CA PHE A 74 -13.96 -8.04 8.63
C PHE A 74 -13.39 -7.51 9.95
N VAL A 75 -13.53 -6.20 10.20
CA VAL A 75 -13.26 -5.56 11.49
C VAL A 75 -14.55 -4.90 11.96
N ASN A 76 -15.04 -5.27 13.15
CA ASN A 76 -16.30 -4.80 13.72
C ASN A 76 -17.48 -4.89 12.71
N GLY A 77 -17.53 -5.99 11.96
CA GLY A 77 -18.54 -6.26 10.94
C GLY A 77 -18.33 -5.55 9.58
N ARG A 78 -17.34 -4.66 9.46
CA ARG A 78 -17.00 -3.98 8.20
C ARG A 78 -15.98 -4.77 7.42
N ARG A 79 -16.25 -5.04 6.14
CA ARG A 79 -15.35 -5.84 5.29
C ARG A 79 -14.04 -5.11 5.06
N VAL A 80 -12.93 -5.79 5.32
CA VAL A 80 -11.57 -5.38 5.01
C VAL A 80 -11.37 -5.62 3.51
N ALA A 81 -11.62 -4.58 2.71
CA ALA A 81 -11.35 -4.59 1.27
C ALA A 81 -9.94 -4.06 0.94
N ILE A 82 -9.31 -3.40 1.92
CA ILE A 82 -7.99 -2.76 1.87
C ILE A 82 -7.35 -2.90 3.27
N PRO A 83 -6.03 -2.73 3.43
CA PRO A 83 -5.39 -2.69 4.74
C PRO A 83 -6.08 -1.72 5.71
N VAL A 84 -6.35 -2.16 6.94
CA VAL A 84 -6.94 -1.33 8.00
C VAL A 84 -6.11 -1.38 9.26
N THR A 85 -5.96 -0.26 9.96
CA THR A 85 -5.41 -0.27 11.32
C THR A 85 -6.43 -0.92 12.26
N ILE A 86 -5.94 -1.77 13.17
CA ILE A 86 -6.77 -2.39 14.20
C ILE A 86 -6.34 -1.92 15.61
N HIS A 87 -7.33 -1.71 16.46
CA HIS A 87 -7.16 -1.22 17.82
C HIS A 87 -7.46 -2.29 18.86
N SER A 88 -6.89 -2.12 20.06
CA SER A 88 -7.12 -3.05 21.16
C SER A 88 -8.62 -3.22 21.43
N GLN A 89 -9.03 -4.46 21.68
CA GLN A 89 -10.39 -4.95 21.91
C GLN A 89 -11.29 -5.04 20.67
N GLU A 90 -10.83 -4.66 19.48
CA GLU A 90 -11.63 -4.81 18.27
C GLU A 90 -11.85 -6.27 17.88
N GLN A 91 -13.04 -6.52 17.32
CA GLN A 91 -13.43 -7.83 16.82
C GLN A 91 -13.06 -7.95 15.34
N ILE A 92 -12.34 -9.01 15.02
CA ILE A 92 -11.91 -9.38 13.68
C ILE A 92 -12.60 -10.67 13.28
N THR A 93 -13.21 -10.72 12.10
CA THR A 93 -13.82 -11.93 11.57
C THR A 93 -13.05 -12.39 10.34
N PHE A 94 -12.51 -13.61 10.38
CA PHE A 94 -11.90 -14.27 9.23
C PHE A 94 -12.87 -15.29 8.65
N GLY A 95 -13.49 -14.96 7.51
CA GLY A 95 -14.61 -15.71 6.96
C GLY A 95 -15.83 -15.71 7.89
N LYS A 96 -15.93 -16.69 8.78
CA LYS A 96 -16.97 -16.77 9.82
C LYS A 96 -16.41 -16.89 11.24
N THR A 97 -15.10 -16.95 11.38
CA THR A 97 -14.44 -17.19 12.65
C THR A 97 -14.12 -15.85 13.30
N GLU A 98 -14.62 -15.63 14.51
CA GLU A 98 -14.40 -14.39 15.27
C GLU A 98 -13.16 -14.50 16.15
N VAL A 99 -12.35 -13.45 16.11
CA VAL A 99 -11.09 -13.31 16.84
C VAL A 99 -11.07 -11.90 17.41
N GLN A 100 -10.63 -11.74 18.65
CA GLN A 100 -10.50 -10.43 19.27
C GLN A 100 -9.04 -10.04 19.37
N PHE A 101 -8.70 -8.82 18.97
CA PHE A 101 -7.35 -8.29 19.09
C PHE A 101 -7.16 -7.60 20.43
N TYR A 102 -6.03 -7.83 21.08
CA TYR A 102 -5.68 -7.18 22.34
C TYR A 102 -4.25 -6.61 22.25
N ARG A 103 -4.10 -5.36 22.68
CA ARG A 103 -2.83 -4.67 22.90
C ARG A 103 -2.86 -4.00 24.28
N PRO A 104 -1.90 -4.30 25.18
CA PRO A 104 -1.79 -3.59 26.44
C PRO A 104 -1.41 -2.12 26.19
N ALA A 105 -2.05 -1.19 26.92
CA ALA A 105 -1.68 0.22 26.88
C ALA A 105 -0.25 0.38 27.41
N PRO A 106 0.59 1.25 26.80
CA PRO A 106 1.92 1.52 27.34
C PRO A 106 1.78 1.99 28.79
N THR A 107 2.38 1.25 29.72
CA THR A 107 2.32 1.52 31.15
C THR A 107 3.06 2.82 31.45
N ASN A 108 2.35 3.94 31.49
CA ASN A 108 2.84 5.15 32.16
C ASN A 108 2.84 4.88 33.67
N VAL A 109 4.01 4.58 34.22
CA VAL A 109 4.20 4.50 35.66
C VAL A 109 4.09 5.90 36.25
N GLY A 110 2.97 6.16 36.95
CA GLY A 110 2.87 7.14 38.03
C GLY A 110 2.37 8.53 37.67
N LYS A 111 1.04 8.72 37.73
CA LYS A 111 0.37 9.79 38.51
C LYS A 111 -1.16 9.68 38.31
N GLN A 112 -1.88 9.51 39.40
CA GLN A 112 -3.34 9.61 39.47
C GLN A 112 -3.70 10.83 40.34
N PRO A 113 -4.96 11.29 40.36
CA PRO A 113 -5.69 11.99 39.31
C PRO A 113 -5.94 13.46 39.71
N ARG A 114 -6.04 14.38 38.76
CA ARG A 114 -6.72 15.67 39.01
C ARG A 114 -7.58 16.04 37.82
N ASN A 115 -8.88 16.10 38.07
CA ASN A 115 -9.91 16.63 37.19
C ASN A 115 -9.48 18.00 36.64
N LEU A 116 -9.24 18.10 35.35
CA LEU A 116 -9.44 19.31 34.54
C LEU A 116 -9.47 18.88 33.07
N GLU A 117 -10.64 19.07 32.46
CA GLU A 117 -10.91 19.46 31.06
C GLU A 117 -10.26 18.64 29.92
N TRP A 118 -11.07 18.30 28.93
CA TRP A 118 -10.72 17.55 27.71
C TRP A 118 -9.71 18.27 26.77
N ASP A 119 -8.94 19.23 27.28
CA ASP A 119 -7.86 19.91 26.58
C ASP A 119 -6.53 19.41 27.12
N THR A 120 -6.04 18.31 26.55
CA THR A 120 -4.64 18.04 26.13
C THR A 120 -4.57 16.55 25.77
N LEU A 121 -5.26 16.18 24.69
CA LEU A 121 -4.90 15.01 23.88
C LEU A 121 -3.40 15.13 23.59
N THR A 122 -2.60 14.27 24.20
CA THR A 122 -1.15 14.29 24.04
C THR A 122 -0.86 13.96 22.58
N SER A 123 -0.45 15.00 21.84
CA SER A 123 -0.38 15.09 20.40
C SER A 123 0.52 14.02 19.78
N ALA A 124 -0.09 12.95 19.28
CA ALA A 124 0.30 12.45 17.97
C ALA A 124 -0.16 13.52 16.97
N VAL A 125 0.78 14.35 16.49
CA VAL A 125 0.47 15.34 15.45
C VAL A 125 0.16 14.55 14.17
N HIS A 126 -1.12 14.27 13.98
CA HIS A 126 -1.68 13.80 12.73
C HIS A 126 -1.74 15.02 11.82
N GLU A 127 -0.71 15.20 10.98
CA GLU A 127 -0.66 16.32 10.04
C GLU A 127 -1.39 15.90 8.75
N ARG A 128 -2.41 16.67 8.38
CA ARG A 128 -3.07 16.51 7.08
C ARG A 128 -2.12 17.05 6.01
N ARG A 129 -1.48 16.16 5.27
CA ARG A 129 -0.49 16.54 4.25
C ARG A 129 -0.99 16.20 2.86
N LEU A 130 -0.62 17.02 1.88
CA LEU A 130 -0.87 16.73 0.47
C LEU A 130 0.13 15.65 0.03
N THR A 131 -0.39 14.54 -0.52
CA THR A 131 0.41 13.34 -0.79
C THR A 131 0.06 12.74 -2.15
N SER A 132 1.03 12.17 -2.83
CA SER A 132 0.81 11.25 -3.96
C SER A 132 1.08 9.83 -3.51
N VAL A 133 0.14 8.94 -3.81
CA VAL A 133 0.18 7.52 -3.45
C VAL A 133 0.23 6.73 -4.75
N MET A 134 1.26 5.91 -4.90
CA MET A 134 1.41 4.96 -5.99
C MET A 134 1.15 3.55 -5.46
N VAL A 135 0.38 2.76 -6.20
CA VAL A 135 0.22 1.32 -6.00
C VAL A 135 0.60 0.62 -7.29
N VAL A 136 1.46 -0.38 -7.20
CA VAL A 136 1.88 -1.23 -8.33
C VAL A 136 1.63 -2.69 -7.96
N ASP A 137 0.91 -3.42 -8.80
CA ASP A 137 0.56 -4.82 -8.57
C ASP A 137 0.97 -5.72 -9.75
N MET A 138 1.38 -6.95 -9.45
CA MET A 138 1.76 -7.93 -10.47
C MET A 138 0.53 -8.60 -11.08
N ARG A 139 0.35 -8.47 -12.39
CA ARG A 139 -0.78 -9.08 -13.09
C ARG A 139 -0.66 -10.61 -13.10
N ASN A 140 -1.80 -11.26 -12.87
CA ASN A 140 -1.92 -12.72 -12.89
C ASN A 140 -1.02 -13.45 -11.88
N PHE A 141 -0.60 -12.79 -10.79
CA PHE A 141 0.22 -13.40 -9.76
C PHE A 141 -0.38 -14.69 -9.18
N THR A 142 -1.71 -14.74 -8.98
CA THR A 142 -2.39 -15.97 -8.53
C THR A 142 -2.21 -17.15 -9.50
N ALA A 143 -2.12 -16.91 -10.81
CA ALA A 143 -1.84 -17.96 -11.77
C ALA A 143 -0.36 -18.39 -11.72
N LEU A 144 0.53 -17.43 -11.47
CA LEU A 144 1.96 -17.62 -11.28
C LEU A 144 2.24 -18.55 -10.09
N THR A 145 1.63 -18.27 -8.93
CA THR A 145 1.81 -19.05 -7.69
C THR A 145 1.30 -20.49 -7.76
N ARG A 146 0.41 -20.80 -8.72
CA ARG A 146 -0.12 -22.15 -8.94
C ARG A 146 0.69 -23.00 -9.90
N GLN A 147 1.48 -22.35 -10.77
CA GLN A 147 2.19 -23.02 -11.87
C GLN A 147 3.69 -23.11 -11.63
N LEU A 148 4.27 -22.20 -10.86
CA LEU A 148 5.69 -22.22 -10.53
C LEU A 148 5.99 -23.09 -9.32
N ASP A 149 7.18 -23.69 -9.35
CA ASP A 149 7.79 -24.27 -8.16
C ASP A 149 8.02 -23.19 -7.09
N GLU A 150 7.83 -23.57 -5.83
CA GLU A 150 7.93 -22.67 -4.68
C GLU A 150 9.29 -21.96 -4.61
N LYS A 151 10.40 -22.66 -4.91
CA LYS A 151 11.74 -22.05 -4.86
C LYS A 151 11.91 -20.98 -5.93
N VAL A 152 11.44 -21.26 -7.15
CA VAL A 152 11.51 -20.30 -8.27
C VAL A 152 10.66 -19.08 -7.97
N LEU A 153 9.44 -19.29 -7.46
CA LEU A 153 8.53 -18.22 -7.05
C LEU A 153 9.13 -17.33 -5.96
N SER A 154 9.68 -17.92 -4.90
CA SER A 154 10.30 -17.17 -3.80
C SER A 154 11.51 -16.36 -4.25
N SER A 155 12.37 -16.92 -5.12
CA SER A 155 13.52 -16.20 -5.68
C SER A 155 13.08 -15.04 -6.57
N LEU A 156 12.08 -15.26 -7.44
CA LEU A 156 11.52 -14.23 -8.29
C LEU A 156 10.96 -13.07 -7.48
N ILE A 157 10.12 -13.37 -6.49
CA ILE A 157 9.46 -12.36 -5.65
C ILE A 157 10.46 -11.61 -4.78
N GLY A 158 11.41 -12.32 -4.17
CA GLY A 158 12.50 -11.67 -3.43
C GLY A 158 13.33 -10.73 -4.31
N SER A 159 13.62 -11.13 -5.55
CA SER A 159 14.35 -10.28 -6.50
C SER A 159 13.53 -9.08 -6.96
N TRP A 160 12.25 -9.28 -7.25
CA TRP A 160 11.34 -8.21 -7.67
C TRP A 160 11.21 -7.14 -6.59
N PHE A 161 10.93 -7.54 -5.34
CA PHE A 161 10.81 -6.60 -4.23
C PHE A 161 12.11 -5.85 -3.94
N ARG A 162 13.25 -6.54 -3.95
CA ARG A 162 14.54 -5.92 -3.69
C ARG A 162 14.87 -4.83 -4.72
N HIS A 163 14.68 -5.12 -6.01
CA HIS A 163 14.97 -4.13 -7.06
C HIS A 163 13.93 -3.01 -7.07
N ALA A 164 12.65 -3.33 -6.88
CA ALA A 164 11.58 -2.34 -6.84
C ALA A 164 11.75 -1.35 -5.67
N GLY A 165 12.13 -1.83 -4.48
CA GLY A 165 12.44 -0.96 -3.35
C GLY A 165 13.62 -0.03 -3.62
N GLY A 166 14.62 -0.47 -4.39
CA GLY A 166 15.73 0.39 -4.83
C GLY A 166 15.26 1.53 -5.74
N ILE A 167 14.44 1.21 -6.74
CA ILE A 167 13.86 2.20 -7.68
C ILE A 167 13.04 3.23 -6.92
N ILE A 168 12.11 2.78 -6.08
CA ILE A 168 11.17 3.63 -5.35
C ILE A 168 11.91 4.59 -4.40
N ARG A 169 12.90 4.09 -3.63
CA ARG A 169 13.73 4.96 -2.78
C ARG A 169 14.54 5.97 -3.60
N SER A 170 15.09 5.57 -4.75
CA SER A 170 15.84 6.49 -5.61
C SER A 170 14.98 7.59 -6.24
N SER A 171 13.68 7.34 -6.37
CA SER A 171 12.68 8.34 -6.82
C SER A 171 12.14 9.23 -5.71
N GLY A 172 12.73 9.21 -4.50
CA GLY A 172 12.37 10.14 -3.42
C GLY A 172 11.11 9.76 -2.61
N SER A 173 10.66 8.50 -2.68
CA SER A 173 9.52 8.06 -1.86
C SER A 173 9.85 8.14 -0.37
N TRP A 174 8.88 8.57 0.43
CA TRP A 174 9.01 8.68 1.88
C TRP A 174 8.60 7.41 2.62
N VAL A 175 7.74 6.59 2.00
CA VAL A 175 7.24 5.33 2.56
C VAL A 175 7.13 4.32 1.43
N ASP A 176 7.67 3.11 1.63
CA ASP A 176 7.40 1.94 0.79
C ASP A 176 6.81 0.80 1.64
N LYS A 177 5.64 0.29 1.25
CA LYS A 177 4.99 -0.87 1.88
C LYS A 177 4.78 -2.00 0.86
N TYR A 178 5.14 -3.21 1.26
CA TYR A 178 4.95 -4.43 0.47
C TYR A 178 3.69 -5.15 0.98
N ILE A 179 2.68 -5.30 0.11
CA ILE A 179 1.37 -5.85 0.46
C ILE A 179 1.06 -7.00 -0.49
N GLY A 180 1.39 -8.23 -0.07
CA GLY A 180 1.19 -9.41 -0.92
C GLY A 180 2.13 -9.38 -2.14
N ASP A 181 1.57 -9.15 -3.31
CA ASP A 181 2.21 -8.94 -4.63
C ASP A 181 2.23 -7.48 -5.09
N ALA A 182 1.67 -6.58 -4.28
CA ALA A 182 1.64 -5.16 -4.55
C ALA A 182 2.73 -4.40 -3.79
N ILE A 183 3.14 -3.28 -4.37
CA ILE A 183 3.99 -2.26 -3.75
C ILE A 183 3.19 -0.97 -3.65
N MET A 184 3.19 -0.37 -2.47
CA MET A 184 2.66 0.96 -2.24
C MET A 184 3.82 1.91 -1.92
N ALA A 185 3.85 3.07 -2.57
CA ALA A 185 4.80 4.12 -2.27
C ALA A 185 4.10 5.48 -2.09
N ILE A 186 4.64 6.33 -1.20
CA ILE A 186 4.03 7.62 -0.86
C ILE A 186 5.07 8.73 -1.00
N TRP A 187 4.65 9.84 -1.62
CA TRP A 187 5.39 11.10 -1.70
C TRP A 187 4.61 12.18 -1.00
N PHE A 188 5.33 13.03 -0.27
CA PHE A 188 4.75 14.18 0.40
C PHE A 188 5.09 15.46 -0.33
N HIS A 189 4.08 16.28 -0.60
CA HIS A 189 4.24 17.57 -1.27
C HIS A 189 4.24 18.72 -0.27
N GLY A 190 4.34 19.94 -0.79
CA GLY A 190 4.19 21.18 -0.03
C GLY A 190 2.77 21.34 0.54
N GLN A 191 2.52 22.41 1.30
CA GLN A 191 1.26 22.56 2.04
C GLN A 191 0.01 22.69 1.17
N GLN A 192 0.11 23.16 -0.09
CA GLN A 192 -1.05 23.36 -0.96
C GLN A 192 -0.83 23.05 -2.45
N GLU A 193 0.42 22.86 -2.89
CA GLU A 193 0.74 22.61 -4.30
C GLU A 193 1.61 21.37 -4.46
N VAL A 194 1.44 20.71 -5.61
CA VAL A 194 2.27 19.60 -6.06
C VAL A 194 3.08 20.11 -7.23
N ASP A 195 4.39 19.92 -7.17
CA ASP A 195 5.25 20.21 -8.31
C ASP A 195 4.96 19.19 -9.42
N GLN A 196 4.93 19.64 -10.67
CA GLN A 196 4.77 18.74 -11.82
C GLN A 196 5.91 17.73 -11.86
N ASP A 197 7.12 18.17 -11.51
CA ASP A 197 8.31 17.33 -11.48
C ASP A 197 8.19 16.19 -10.48
N ASP A 198 7.51 16.40 -9.35
CA ASP A 198 7.24 15.33 -8.38
C ASP A 198 6.41 14.21 -9.03
N ILE A 199 5.39 14.57 -9.81
CA ILE A 199 4.53 13.58 -10.48
C ILE A 199 5.28 12.91 -11.63
N LEU A 200 6.07 13.66 -12.39
CA LEU A 200 6.92 13.12 -13.45
C LEU A 200 7.96 12.12 -12.89
N GLN A 201 8.52 12.40 -11.72
CA GLN A 201 9.44 11.49 -11.03
C GLN A 201 8.74 10.19 -10.59
N ILE A 202 7.49 10.26 -10.12
CA ILE A 202 6.67 9.07 -9.82
C ILE A 202 6.44 8.25 -11.11
N PHE A 203 6.14 8.90 -12.23
CA PHE A 203 5.96 8.22 -13.51
C PHE A 203 7.24 7.58 -14.03
N GLN A 204 8.39 8.23 -13.90
CA GLN A 204 9.69 7.63 -14.19
C GLN A 204 9.93 6.37 -13.35
N ALA A 205 9.61 6.41 -12.05
CA ALA A 205 9.72 5.24 -11.18
C ALA A 205 8.84 4.08 -11.67
N ILE A 206 7.62 4.36 -12.13
CA ILE A 206 6.71 3.36 -12.71
C ILE A 206 7.31 2.71 -13.96
N ILE A 207 7.88 3.50 -14.87
CA ILE A 207 8.54 2.96 -16.07
C ILE A 207 9.75 2.11 -15.69
N GLN A 208 10.57 2.55 -14.73
CA GLN A 208 11.70 1.76 -14.24
C GLN A 208 11.25 0.43 -13.62
N LEU A 209 10.16 0.44 -12.85
CA LEU A 209 9.54 -0.78 -12.29
C LEU A 209 9.04 -1.73 -13.39
N ASN A 210 8.43 -1.19 -14.45
CA ASN A 210 8.01 -1.98 -15.60
C ASN A 210 9.20 -2.63 -16.31
N ASN A 211 10.23 -1.85 -16.62
CA ASN A 211 11.44 -2.33 -17.29
C ASN A 211 12.15 -3.41 -16.47
N MET A 212 12.29 -3.19 -15.15
CA MET A 212 12.83 -4.17 -14.21
C MET A 212 12.00 -5.46 -14.18
N THR A 213 10.66 -5.34 -14.21
CA THR A 213 9.76 -6.50 -14.23
C THR A 213 9.90 -7.29 -15.53
N CYS A 214 9.99 -6.61 -16.67
CA CYS A 214 10.26 -7.23 -17.97
C CYS A 214 11.59 -7.98 -17.97
N ALA A 215 12.66 -7.38 -17.45
CA ALA A 215 13.97 -8.02 -17.35
C ALA A 215 13.93 -9.28 -16.46
N LEU A 216 13.23 -9.25 -15.32
CA LEU A 216 13.01 -10.44 -14.51
C LEU A 216 12.19 -11.49 -15.24
N SER A 217 11.24 -11.08 -16.08
CA SER A 217 10.46 -12.02 -16.87
C SER A 217 11.30 -12.84 -17.85
N GLU A 218 12.46 -12.34 -18.27
CA GLU A 218 13.39 -13.02 -19.19
C GLU A 218 14.40 -13.91 -18.45
N GLN A 219 14.68 -13.61 -17.18
CA GLN A 219 15.67 -14.32 -16.36
C GLN A 219 15.13 -15.60 -15.72
N TYR A 220 13.80 -15.71 -15.56
CA TYR A 220 13.16 -16.84 -14.88
C TYR A 220 12.35 -17.70 -15.87
N PRO A 221 12.24 -19.02 -15.65
CA PRO A 221 11.45 -19.91 -16.50
C PRO A 221 9.96 -19.77 -16.18
N LEU A 222 9.33 -18.71 -16.69
CA LEU A 222 7.94 -18.37 -16.36
C LEU A 222 6.94 -18.89 -17.41
N PRO A 223 5.72 -19.27 -16.98
CA PRO A 223 4.67 -19.73 -17.90
C PRO A 223 4.14 -18.64 -18.84
N PHE A 224 4.34 -17.37 -18.48
CA PHE A 224 3.93 -16.21 -19.25
C PHE A 224 4.79 -15.00 -18.87
N LYS A 225 4.81 -13.97 -19.73
CA LYS A 225 5.53 -12.73 -19.44
C LYS A 225 4.92 -12.01 -18.24
N LEU A 226 5.78 -11.55 -17.32
CA LEU A 226 5.33 -10.71 -16.21
C LEU A 226 4.85 -9.36 -16.73
N ARG A 227 3.80 -8.85 -16.09
CA ARG A 227 3.26 -7.52 -16.32
C ARG A 227 2.84 -6.93 -14.99
N ILE A 228 2.88 -5.61 -14.89
CA ILE A 228 2.35 -4.89 -13.73
C ILE A 228 1.19 -3.99 -14.16
N GLY A 229 0.34 -3.64 -13.20
CA GLY A 229 -0.59 -2.52 -13.29
C GLY A 229 -0.23 -1.47 -12.23
N ALA A 230 -0.48 -0.20 -12.52
CA ALA A 230 -0.18 0.89 -11.61
C ALA A 230 -1.37 1.83 -11.41
N GLY A 231 -1.57 2.29 -10.18
CA GLY A 231 -2.54 3.30 -9.79
C GLY A 231 -1.86 4.44 -9.06
N VAL A 232 -2.11 5.69 -9.46
CA VAL A 232 -1.58 6.88 -8.77
C VAL A 232 -2.71 7.81 -8.38
N ASN A 233 -2.77 8.21 -7.12
CA ASN A 233 -3.71 9.22 -6.68
C ASN A 233 -3.04 10.27 -5.79
N THR A 234 -3.43 11.52 -6.00
CA THR A 234 -2.92 12.67 -5.26
C THR A 234 -4.06 13.31 -4.48
N GLY A 235 -3.80 13.62 -3.22
CA GLY A 235 -4.79 14.22 -2.34
C GLY A 235 -4.28 14.32 -0.91
N TYR A 236 -5.09 14.93 -0.07
CA TYR A 236 -4.77 15.03 1.35
C TYR A 236 -4.90 13.66 2.00
N ALA A 237 -3.85 13.25 2.70
CA ALA A 237 -3.86 12.07 3.56
C ALA A 237 -3.45 12.48 4.97
N MET A 238 -3.93 11.74 5.96
CA MET A 238 -3.46 11.92 7.32
C MET A 238 -2.12 11.23 7.46
N VAL A 239 -1.11 12.00 7.87
CA VAL A 239 0.25 11.51 8.05
C VAL A 239 0.59 11.60 9.53
N GLY A 240 0.75 10.44 10.17
CA GLY A 240 1.28 10.38 11.54
C GLY A 240 2.80 10.35 11.51
N ASN A 241 3.45 11.27 12.22
CA ASN A 241 4.87 11.13 12.56
C ASN A 241 4.99 10.39 13.89
N THR A 242 5.64 9.23 13.88
CA THR A 242 5.81 8.43 15.10
C THR A 242 7.21 7.82 15.23
N GLY A 243 8.23 8.47 14.66
CA GLY A 243 9.64 8.05 14.78
C GLY A 243 10.60 9.20 15.09
N SER A 244 11.50 8.98 16.05
CA SER A 244 12.71 9.80 16.25
C SER A 244 13.89 9.09 15.57
N GLY A 245 14.08 9.30 14.26
CA GLY A 245 15.16 8.69 13.46
C GLY A 245 15.14 9.12 11.99
N GLU A 246 16.19 8.78 11.23
CA GLU A 246 16.40 9.20 9.82
C GLU A 246 15.40 8.59 8.81
N HIS A 247 14.57 7.63 9.23
CA HIS A 247 13.50 7.04 8.43
C HIS A 247 12.19 7.01 9.22
N PRO A 248 11.29 8.00 9.05
CA PRO A 248 10.05 8.03 9.82
C PRO A 248 9.03 7.04 9.24
N ASP A 249 8.49 6.18 10.10
CA ASP A 249 7.35 5.29 9.81
C ASP A 249 6.08 6.14 9.60
N TYR A 250 5.93 6.68 8.40
CA TYR A 250 4.72 7.43 8.06
C TYR A 250 3.64 6.46 7.61
N THR A 251 2.50 6.51 8.29
CA THR A 251 1.28 5.91 7.76
C THR A 251 0.44 7.02 7.16
N ALA A 252 0.36 7.05 5.83
CA ALA A 252 -0.70 7.78 5.15
C ALA A 252 -2.00 6.98 5.29
N ILE A 253 -3.02 7.58 5.90
CA ILE A 253 -4.36 7.01 6.04
C ILE A 253 -5.34 7.99 5.41
N GLY A 254 -6.25 7.50 4.57
CA GLY A 254 -7.35 8.30 4.03
C GLY A 254 -7.83 7.87 2.65
N ASP A 255 -8.87 8.55 2.17
CA ASP A 255 -9.49 8.30 0.87
C ASP A 255 -8.49 8.34 -0.29
N THR A 256 -7.43 9.15 -0.17
CA THR A 256 -6.35 9.25 -1.16
C THR A 256 -5.64 7.91 -1.40
N VAL A 257 -5.29 7.19 -0.33
CA VAL A 257 -4.63 5.88 -0.41
C VAL A 257 -5.60 4.85 -0.98
N ASN A 258 -6.85 4.88 -0.54
CA ASN A 258 -7.89 3.96 -0.97
C ASN A 258 -8.18 4.10 -2.47
N ALA A 259 -8.18 5.34 -2.98
CA ALA A 259 -8.34 5.63 -4.38
C ALA A 259 -7.18 5.08 -5.22
N ALA A 260 -5.93 5.12 -4.74
CA ALA A 260 -4.77 4.59 -5.47
C ALA A 260 -4.87 3.07 -5.73
N PHE A 261 -5.22 2.26 -4.71
CA PHE A 261 -5.47 0.82 -4.89
C PHE A 261 -6.59 0.55 -5.89
N ARG A 262 -7.65 1.36 -5.82
CA ARG A 262 -8.80 1.22 -6.71
C ARG A 262 -8.47 1.56 -8.15
N LEU A 263 -7.66 2.60 -8.37
CA LEU A 263 -7.17 2.98 -9.69
C LEU A 263 -6.29 1.88 -10.28
N GLU A 264 -5.35 1.31 -9.50
CA GLU A 264 -4.56 0.16 -9.95
C GLU A 264 -5.48 -0.96 -10.45
N SER A 265 -6.47 -1.33 -9.64
CA SER A 265 -7.37 -2.43 -9.98
C SER A 265 -8.23 -2.11 -11.20
N ALA A 266 -8.62 -0.85 -11.38
CA ALA A 266 -9.39 -0.38 -12.53
C ALA A 266 -8.60 -0.42 -13.85
N THR A 267 -7.26 -0.45 -13.82
CA THR A 267 -6.45 -0.56 -15.04
C THR A 267 -6.85 -1.75 -15.92
N LYS A 268 -7.28 -2.86 -15.29
CA LYS A 268 -7.73 -4.09 -15.95
C LYS A 268 -9.02 -3.85 -16.75
N GLU A 269 -9.98 -3.14 -16.17
CA GLU A 269 -11.26 -2.81 -16.81
C GLU A 269 -11.08 -1.77 -17.92
N MET A 270 -10.17 -0.81 -17.71
CA MET A 270 -9.85 0.23 -18.68
C MET A 270 -9.01 -0.26 -19.86
N GLY A 271 -8.40 -1.46 -19.77
CA GLY A 271 -7.45 -1.97 -20.75
C GLY A 271 -6.17 -1.12 -20.84
N LYS A 272 -5.76 -0.52 -19.72
CA LYS A 272 -4.59 0.37 -19.59
C LYS A 272 -3.57 -0.24 -18.64
N ASP A 273 -2.37 0.34 -18.53
CA ASP A 273 -1.32 -0.13 -17.61
C ASP A 273 -1.18 0.78 -16.38
N LEU A 274 -1.45 2.07 -16.56
CA LEU A 274 -1.51 3.07 -15.49
C LEU A 274 -2.89 3.72 -15.47
N ALA A 275 -3.44 3.93 -14.28
CA ALA A 275 -4.59 4.79 -14.03
C ALA A 275 -4.24 5.86 -12.98
N ILE A 276 -4.61 7.11 -13.25
CA ILE A 276 -4.42 8.22 -12.33
C ILE A 276 -5.73 8.89 -11.95
N GLY A 277 -5.81 9.42 -10.73
CA GLY A 277 -6.97 10.15 -10.24
C GLY A 277 -7.12 11.51 -10.93
N ALA A 278 -8.34 12.05 -10.94
CA ALA A 278 -8.62 13.37 -11.54
C ALA A 278 -7.77 14.50 -10.93
N THR A 279 -7.51 14.44 -9.63
CA THR A 279 -6.64 15.41 -8.94
C THR A 279 -5.19 15.30 -9.43
N THR A 280 -4.63 14.09 -9.53
CA THR A 280 -3.29 13.87 -10.11
C THR A 280 -3.21 14.40 -11.55
N TYR A 281 -4.20 14.09 -12.38
CA TYR A 281 -4.27 14.59 -13.75
C TYR A 281 -4.32 16.13 -13.81
N SER A 282 -5.05 16.77 -12.89
CA SER A 282 -5.18 18.23 -12.86
C SER A 282 -3.86 18.97 -12.64
N TYR A 283 -2.94 18.38 -11.87
CA TYR A 283 -1.61 18.95 -11.64
C TYR A 283 -0.73 18.91 -12.90
N LEU A 284 -0.99 18.01 -13.84
CA LEU A 284 -0.23 17.87 -15.08
C LEU A 284 -0.72 18.82 -16.19
N ILE A 285 -1.86 19.51 -15.99
CA ILE A 285 -2.41 20.42 -17.01
C ILE A 285 -1.39 21.50 -17.34
N GLY A 286 -1.08 21.65 -18.62
CA GLY A 286 -0.04 22.55 -19.13
C GLY A 286 1.12 21.82 -19.78
N LEU A 287 1.34 20.55 -19.43
CA LEU A 287 2.38 19.72 -20.04
C LEU A 287 2.03 19.31 -21.48
N PRO A 288 2.98 19.43 -22.43
CA PRO A 288 2.87 18.90 -23.77
C PRO A 288 2.33 17.46 -23.83
N HIS A 289 1.47 17.19 -24.81
CA HIS A 289 0.94 15.85 -25.14
C HIS A 289 0.04 15.16 -24.09
N LEU A 290 -0.25 15.78 -22.94
CA LEU A 290 -1.04 15.16 -21.86
C LEU A 290 -2.37 14.55 -22.34
N GLN A 291 -3.17 15.32 -23.08
CA GLN A 291 -4.50 14.89 -23.55
C GLN A 291 -4.43 13.77 -24.61
N GLN A 292 -3.30 13.63 -25.30
CA GLN A 292 -3.10 12.57 -26.30
C GLN A 292 -2.74 11.24 -25.61
N VAL A 293 -2.01 11.32 -24.50
CA VAL A 293 -1.46 10.18 -23.75
C VAL A 293 -2.50 9.62 -22.78
N PHE A 294 -3.21 10.50 -22.07
CA PHE A 294 -4.15 10.10 -21.03
C PHE A 294 -5.60 10.17 -21.53
N THR A 295 -6.28 9.04 -21.46
CA THR A 295 -7.69 8.92 -21.84
C THR A 295 -8.58 8.94 -20.60
N GLN A 296 -9.69 9.68 -20.62
CA GLN A 296 -10.63 9.72 -19.50
C GLN A 296 -11.51 8.47 -19.47
N HIS A 297 -11.73 7.90 -18.28
CA HIS A 297 -12.62 6.78 -18.02
C HIS A 297 -13.49 7.08 -16.79
N THR A 298 -14.72 6.57 -16.83
CA THR A 298 -15.61 6.57 -15.68
C THR A 298 -15.58 5.18 -15.07
N VAL A 299 -15.02 5.05 -13.86
CA VAL A 299 -14.82 3.76 -13.20
C VAL A 299 -15.77 3.60 -12.01
N SER A 300 -16.45 2.46 -11.95
CA SER A 300 -17.29 2.11 -10.80
C SER A 300 -16.44 1.36 -9.78
N LEU A 301 -16.05 2.06 -8.72
CA LEU A 301 -15.15 1.49 -7.71
C LEU A 301 -15.98 0.70 -6.69
N LYS A 302 -15.86 -0.63 -6.66
CA LYS A 302 -16.59 -1.51 -5.72
C LYS A 302 -16.49 -1.02 -4.28
N GLY A 303 -17.62 -0.66 -3.65
CA GLY A 303 -17.67 -0.16 -2.28
C GLY A 303 -17.88 1.35 -2.12
N TYR A 304 -18.08 2.08 -3.21
CA TYR A 304 -18.70 3.41 -3.22
C TYR A 304 -20.01 3.40 -4.00
N HIS A 305 -20.90 4.34 -3.69
CA HIS A 305 -22.15 4.55 -4.42
C HIS A 305 -21.96 5.34 -5.74
N ASP A 306 -20.83 6.03 -5.90
CA ASP A 306 -20.58 6.95 -7.01
C ASP A 306 -19.42 6.50 -7.91
N SER A 307 -19.59 6.71 -9.22
CA SER A 307 -18.53 6.49 -10.22
C SER A 307 -17.48 7.60 -10.13
N THR A 308 -16.20 7.26 -10.24
CA THR A 308 -15.09 8.23 -10.18
C THR A 308 -14.48 8.42 -11.56
N ILE A 309 -14.00 9.64 -11.85
CA ILE A 309 -13.23 9.92 -13.07
C ILE A 309 -11.78 9.51 -12.85
N ALA A 310 -11.27 8.68 -13.76
CA ALA A 310 -9.88 8.26 -13.81
C ALA A 310 -9.31 8.54 -15.20
N TYR A 311 -8.00 8.72 -15.29
CA TYR A 311 -7.29 8.89 -16.55
C TYR A 311 -6.33 7.74 -16.76
N GLY A 312 -6.41 7.06 -17.90
CA GLY A 312 -5.64 5.85 -18.17
C GLY A 312 -4.70 6.00 -19.35
N THR A 313 -3.50 5.40 -19.22
CA THR A 313 -2.47 5.34 -20.25
C THR A 313 -1.77 3.98 -20.29
N THR A 314 -1.04 3.69 -21.37
CA THR A 314 -0.16 2.52 -21.47
C THR A 314 1.25 2.91 -21.03
N PHE A 315 2.09 1.94 -20.68
CA PHE A 315 3.49 2.27 -20.35
C PHE A 315 4.27 2.82 -21.55
N ASP A 316 3.99 2.36 -22.77
CA ASP A 316 4.65 2.86 -23.98
C ASP A 316 4.24 4.31 -24.34
N ASP A 317 2.99 4.69 -24.04
CA ASP A 317 2.54 6.08 -24.19
C ASP A 317 3.11 6.96 -23.08
N LEU A 318 3.20 6.44 -21.84
CA LEU A 318 3.78 7.14 -20.71
C LEU A 318 5.28 7.40 -20.88
N ASP A 319 6.04 6.43 -21.39
CA ASP A 319 7.48 6.58 -21.63
C ASP A 319 7.77 7.70 -22.64
N ARG A 320 7.02 7.72 -23.76
CA ARG A 320 7.08 8.81 -24.75
C ARG A 320 6.66 10.16 -24.18
N PHE A 321 5.68 10.18 -23.29
CA PHE A 321 5.27 11.40 -22.59
C PHE A 321 6.40 11.94 -21.71
N LEU A 322 7.10 11.07 -20.99
CA LEU A 322 8.23 11.45 -20.15
C LEU A 322 9.39 11.99 -20.99
N ASP A 323 9.74 11.33 -22.09
CA ASP A 323 10.79 11.80 -23.01
C ASP A 323 10.55 13.22 -23.52
N ALA A 324 9.29 13.57 -23.80
CA ALA A 324 8.93 14.90 -24.28
C ALA A 324 8.96 15.98 -23.18
N ASN A 325 8.73 15.62 -21.92
CA ASN A 325 8.53 16.59 -20.84
C ASN A 325 9.72 16.74 -19.89
N ILE A 326 10.65 15.79 -19.84
CA ILE A 326 11.87 15.86 -19.00
C ILE A 326 13.06 16.43 -19.77
N ASN A 327 13.11 16.29 -21.10
CA ASN A 327 14.25 16.74 -21.90
C ASN A 327 14.23 18.24 -22.26
N GLU A 328 13.10 18.94 -22.13
CA GLU A 328 13.00 20.37 -22.47
C GLU A 328 13.72 21.29 -21.47
N GLU A 329 13.86 20.91 -20.20
CA GLU A 329 14.61 21.69 -19.21
C GLU A 329 16.10 21.85 -19.56
N MET A 330 16.68 20.88 -20.26
CA MET A 330 18.09 20.92 -20.65
C MET A 330 18.36 21.84 -21.85
N THR A 331 17.31 22.21 -22.60
CA THR A 331 17.41 23.20 -23.70
C THR A 331 17.12 24.64 -23.27
N GLY A 332 16.46 24.84 -22.14
CA GLY A 332 16.13 26.17 -21.61
C GLY A 332 17.30 26.93 -20.98
N ILE A 333 18.36 26.25 -20.54
CA ILE A 333 19.51 26.87 -19.86
C ILE A 333 20.62 27.29 -20.84
N THR A 334 20.65 26.74 -22.06
CA THR A 334 21.65 27.11 -23.10
C THR A 334 21.23 28.30 -23.98
N GLY A 335 20.05 28.88 -23.77
CA GLY A 335 19.52 29.99 -24.58
C GLY A 335 20.01 31.40 -24.21
N PHE A 336 20.80 31.56 -23.14
CA PHE A 336 21.38 32.85 -22.74
C PHE A 336 22.91 32.82 -22.86
N ILE A 337 23.42 32.83 -24.09
CA ILE A 337 24.82 33.21 -24.34
C ILE A 337 24.85 34.23 -25.48
N GLY A 338 25.33 35.44 -25.18
CA GLY A 338 26.08 36.25 -26.13
C GLY A 338 25.32 37.22 -27.04
N SER A 339 25.22 38.46 -26.56
CA SER A 339 25.35 39.71 -27.34
C SER A 339 25.43 40.84 -26.31
N VAL A 340 26.53 41.56 -26.09
CA VAL A 340 27.43 42.28 -27.03
C VAL A 340 28.83 42.34 -26.44
#